data_AF-A0AA35XJ68-F1
#
_entry.id   AF-A0AA35XJ68-F1
#
_cell.length_a   1.000
_cell.length_b   1.000
_cell.length_c   1.000
_cell.angle_alpha   90.00
_cell.angle_beta   90.00
_cell.angle_gamma   90.00
#
_symmetry.space_group_name_H-M   'P 1'
#
loop_
_entity.id
_entity.type
_entity.pdbx_description
1 polymer ?
#
loop_
_entity_poly.entity_id
_entity_poly.type
_entity_poly.pdbx_seq_one_letter_code
_entity_poly.pdbx_strand_id
1 'polypeptide(L)'
;MQVLTAFKEVYHPDCFRCAVCGVCLDGIPYAGQHDKVYCIKDYHKLFAPPCSSCGNPIIPQPGKAKNVRVLVKDRYYHVRCYRCEVCECIITQH
;
A
#
# COMPACT_ATOMS: atom_id res chain seq x y z
N MET A 1 -19.41 -28.10 -8.57
CA MET A 1 -19.70 -26.87 -7.81
C MET A 1 -18.40 -26.48 -7.11
N GLN A 2 -17.62 -25.57 -7.69
CA GLN A 2 -16.27 -25.25 -7.21
C GLN A 2 -16.30 -24.03 -6.29
N VAL A 3 -15.82 -24.21 -5.07
CA VAL A 3 -15.60 -23.17 -4.07
C VAL A 3 -14.11 -22.84 -4.05
N LEU A 4 -13.75 -21.61 -4.39
CA LEU A 4 -12.39 -21.09 -4.22
C LEU A 4 -12.24 -20.62 -2.78
N THR A 5 -11.40 -21.32 -2.02
CA THR A 5 -11.12 -20.98 -0.62
C THR A 5 -9.79 -20.25 -0.54
N ALA A 6 -9.86 -18.92 -0.42
CA ALA A 6 -8.77 -18.09 0.07
C ALA A 6 -9.41 -16.89 0.79
N PHE A 7 -9.23 -16.81 2.12
CA PHE A 7 -9.80 -15.80 3.02
C PHE A 7 -11.34 -15.74 3.07
N LYS A 8 -11.91 -16.77 3.70
CA LYS A 8 -13.19 -16.91 4.43
C LYS A 8 -14.20 -15.73 4.58
N GLU A 9 -14.40 -14.87 3.59
CA GLU A 9 -15.48 -13.89 3.56
C GLU A 9 -16.09 -13.82 2.16
N VAL A 10 -17.35 -14.23 2.06
CA VAL A 10 -18.13 -14.24 0.83
C VAL A 10 -18.85 -12.90 0.77
N TYR A 11 -18.32 -11.96 -0.01
CA TYR A 11 -18.98 -10.66 -0.20
C TYR A 11 -20.01 -10.77 -1.34
N HIS A 12 -21.20 -10.20 -1.13
CA HIS A 12 -22.13 -10.01 -2.24
C HIS A 12 -21.50 -9.08 -3.29
N PRO A 13 -21.62 -9.37 -4.61
CA PRO A 13 -21.06 -8.52 -5.67
C PRO A 13 -21.49 -7.05 -5.57
N ASP A 14 -22.72 -6.78 -5.09
CA ASP A 14 -23.21 -5.41 -4.89
C ASP A 14 -22.60 -4.68 -3.68
N CYS A 15 -22.17 -5.44 -2.66
CA CYS A 15 -21.58 -4.94 -1.43
C CYS A 15 -20.05 -4.84 -1.50
N PHE A 16 -19.44 -5.24 -2.62
CA PHE A 16 -17.99 -5.30 -2.79
C PHE A 16 -17.41 -3.93 -3.17
N ARG A 17 -17.46 -3.00 -2.21
CA ARG A 17 -17.08 -1.60 -2.37
C ARG A 17 -16.10 -1.20 -1.29
N CYS A 18 -15.18 -0.29 -1.63
CA CYS A 18 -14.22 0.23 -0.66
C CYS A 18 -14.95 0.90 0.52
N ALA A 19 -14.64 0.51 1.75
CA ALA A 19 -15.23 1.10 2.96
C ALA A 19 -14.87 2.59 3.18
N VAL A 20 -13.89 3.12 2.44
CA VAL A 20 -13.41 4.52 2.54
C VAL A 20 -13.98 5.38 1.42
N CYS A 21 -13.82 4.97 0.16
CA CYS A 21 -14.23 5.78 -1.00
C CYS A 21 -15.50 5.28 -1.70
N GLY A 22 -16.02 4.11 -1.34
CA GLY A 22 -17.24 3.53 -1.93
C GLY A 22 -17.09 2.99 -3.37
N VAL A 23 -15.88 3.01 -3.94
CA VAL A 23 -15.63 2.51 -5.31
C VAL A 23 -15.92 1.01 -5.40
N CYS A 24 -16.52 0.56 -6.50
CA CYS A 24 -16.64 -0.87 -6.80
C CYS A 24 -15.24 -1.47 -6.94
N LEU A 25 -14.98 -2.52 -6.17
CA LEU A 25 -13.72 -3.26 -6.19
C LEU A 25 -13.75 -4.42 -7.22
N ASP A 26 -14.84 -4.53 -7.98
CA ASP A 26 -14.97 -5.48 -9.08
C ASP A 26 -13.91 -5.21 -10.17
N GLY A 27 -13.14 -6.25 -10.52
CA GLY A 27 -12.11 -6.16 -11.55
C GLY A 27 -10.84 -5.37 -11.18
N ILE A 28 -10.72 -4.85 -9.95
CA ILE A 28 -9.54 -4.12 -9.48
C ILE A 28 -8.93 -4.78 -8.24
N PRO A 29 -7.61 -4.65 -8.02
CA PRO A 29 -6.98 -5.21 -6.83
C PRO A 29 -7.49 -4.52 -5.56
N TYR A 30 -7.65 -5.31 -4.50
CA TYR A 30 -8.19 -4.89 -3.21
C TYR A 30 -7.48 -5.61 -2.05
N ALA A 31 -7.68 -5.11 -0.83
CA ALA A 31 -7.18 -5.73 0.39
C ALA A 31 -8.26 -5.70 1.49
N GLY A 32 -8.41 -6.81 2.22
CA GLY A 32 -9.31 -6.93 3.37
C GLY A 32 -8.56 -6.76 4.69
N GLN A 33 -9.10 -5.97 5.61
CA GLN A 33 -8.54 -5.78 6.96
C GLN A 33 -9.63 -5.39 7.97
N HIS A 34 -9.65 -6.05 9.13
CA HIS A 34 -10.65 -5.85 10.19
C HIS A 34 -12.11 -5.92 9.66
N ASP A 35 -12.45 -7.01 8.95
CA ASP A 35 -13.80 -7.27 8.42
C ASP A 35 -14.31 -6.18 7.44
N LYS A 36 -13.39 -5.43 6.84
CA LYS A 36 -13.68 -4.40 5.85
C LYS A 36 -12.76 -4.54 4.64
N VAL A 37 -13.30 -4.28 3.46
CA VAL A 37 -12.55 -4.27 2.20
C VAL A 37 -12.21 -2.86 1.78
N TYR A 38 -10.97 -2.69 1.33
CA TYR A 38 -10.42 -1.40 0.92
C TYR A 38 -9.81 -1.52 -0.47
N CYS A 39 -9.94 -0.46 -1.26
CA CYS A 39 -9.15 -0.37 -2.49
C CYS A 39 -7.66 -0.27 -2.11
N ILE A 40 -6.75 -0.76 -2.96
CA ILE A 40 -5.31 -0.73 -2.69
C ILE A 40 -4.80 0.69 -2.37
N LYS A 41 -5.39 1.72 -2.99
CA LYS A 41 -5.05 3.12 -2.70
C LYS A 41 -5.36 3.49 -1.24
N ASP A 42 -6.59 3.25 -0.78
CA ASP A 42 -7.01 3.60 0.57
C ASP A 42 -6.38 2.68 1.62
N TYR A 43 -6.25 1.40 1.29
CA TYR A 43 -5.52 0.44 2.11
C TYR A 43 -4.11 0.93 2.39
N HIS A 44 -3.35 1.30 1.36
CA HIS A 44 -2.03 1.89 1.56
C HIS A 44 -2.10 3.24 2.26
N LYS A 45 -3.11 4.07 2.02
CA LYS A 45 -3.20 5.35 2.74
C LYS A 45 -3.40 5.18 4.25
N LEU A 46 -4.16 4.16 4.66
CA LEU A 46 -4.46 3.87 6.06
C LEU A 46 -3.37 3.04 6.75
N PHE A 47 -2.76 2.11 6.03
CA PHE A 47 -1.87 1.10 6.61
C PHE A 47 -0.44 1.13 6.07
N ALA A 48 -0.10 2.00 5.11
CA ALA A 48 1.29 2.10 4.67
C ALA A 48 2.16 2.73 5.76
N PRO A 49 3.38 2.22 5.93
CA PRO A 49 4.32 2.80 6.88
C PRO A 49 4.66 4.25 6.46
N PRO A 50 4.73 5.18 7.41
CA PRO A 50 5.18 6.53 7.15
C PRO A 50 6.68 6.55 6.89
N CYS A 51 7.10 7.44 5.99
CA CYS A 51 8.50 7.70 5.76
C CYS A 51 9.08 8.45 6.95
N SER A 52 10.10 7.89 7.60
CA SER A 52 10.74 8.52 8.76
C SER A 52 11.48 9.84 8.44
N SER A 53 11.72 10.15 7.16
CA SER A 53 12.37 11.39 6.73
C SER A 53 11.38 12.52 6.41
N CYS A 54 10.24 12.22 5.76
CA CYS A 54 9.28 13.26 5.35
C CYS A 54 7.90 13.15 6.03
N GLY A 55 7.68 12.14 6.86
CA GLY A 55 6.41 11.88 7.55
C GLY A 55 5.27 11.34 6.66
N ASN A 56 5.41 11.39 5.34
CA ASN A 56 4.37 10.96 4.41
C ASN A 56 4.30 9.43 4.26
N PRO A 57 3.10 8.85 4.08
CA PRO A 57 2.93 7.41 3.88
C PRO A 57 3.58 6.93 2.58
N ILE A 58 4.30 5.80 2.65
CA ILE A 58 5.00 5.22 1.50
C ILE A 58 4.01 4.38 0.68
N ILE A 59 3.25 5.06 -0.18
CA ILE A 59 2.24 4.45 -1.05
C ILE A 59 2.76 4.28 -2.50
N PRO A 60 2.30 3.25 -3.22
CA PRO A 60 2.58 3.12 -4.65
C PRO A 60 1.93 4.26 -5.40
N GLN A 61 2.72 4.97 -6.19
CA GLN A 61 2.15 5.96 -7.12
C GLN A 61 1.30 5.24 -8.17
N PRO A 62 0.10 5.77 -8.48
CA PRO A 62 -0.75 5.21 -9.53
C PRO A 62 0.03 5.21 -10.85
N GLY A 63 0.21 4.03 -11.45
CA GLY A 63 0.95 3.84 -12.71
C GLY A 63 2.40 3.36 -12.57
N LYS A 64 2.96 3.25 -11.36
CA LYS A 64 4.27 2.61 -11.14
C LYS A 64 4.12 1.23 -10.53
N ALA A 65 4.56 0.20 -11.26
CA ALA A 65 4.42 -1.21 -10.90
C ALA A 65 5.24 -1.63 -9.66
N LYS A 66 6.13 -0.79 -9.12
CA LYS A 66 7.03 -1.16 -8.01
C LYS A 66 6.98 -0.14 -6.88
N ASN A 67 6.52 -0.62 -5.72
CA ASN A 67 6.74 0.01 -4.42
C ASN A 67 8.18 -0.22 -3.98
N VAL A 68 9.10 0.63 -4.45
CA VAL A 68 10.46 0.60 -3.95
C VAL A 68 10.49 1.41 -2.65
N ARG A 69 10.84 0.74 -1.55
CA ARG A 69 10.97 1.32 -0.20
C ARG A 69 12.30 0.87 0.38
N VAL A 70 12.90 1.73 1.19
CA VAL A 70 14.15 1.42 1.88
C VAL A 70 13.83 1.12 3.34
N LEU A 71 14.29 -0.03 3.84
CA LEU A 71 14.18 -0.42 5.25
C LEU A 71 15.57 -0.39 5.87
N VAL A 72 15.78 0.51 6.84
CA VAL A 72 17.07 0.67 7.53
C VAL A 72 16.80 0.86 9.01
N LYS A 73 17.44 0.04 9.86
CA LYS A 73 17.26 0.07 11.33
C LYS A 73 15.78 0.10 11.73
N ASP A 74 14.97 -0.76 11.10
CA ASP A 74 13.51 -0.87 11.32
C ASP A 74 12.67 0.36 10.91
N ARG A 75 13.28 1.34 10.23
CA ARG A 75 12.59 2.52 9.72
C ARG A 75 12.40 2.45 8.21
N TYR A 76 11.23 2.88 7.76
CA TYR A 76 10.89 2.93 6.34
C TYR A 76 11.16 4.32 5.75
N TYR A 77 11.74 4.33 4.55
CA TYR A 77 12.02 5.54 3.81
C TYR A 77 11.57 5.41 2.36
N HIS A 78 11.13 6.52 1.77
CA HIS A 78 11.09 6.62 0.31
C HIS A 78 12.51 6.50 -0.23
N VAL A 79 12.65 5.86 -1.38
CA VAL A 79 13.90 5.80 -2.17
C VAL A 79 14.56 7.17 -2.32
N ARG A 80 13.74 8.19 -2.63
CA ARG A 80 14.18 9.60 -2.76
C ARG A 80 14.49 10.32 -1.44
N CYS A 81 14.03 9.76 -0.32
CA CYS A 81 14.21 10.34 1.02
C CYS A 81 15.35 9.66 1.79
N TYR A 82 15.86 8.52 1.31
CA TYR A 82 16.99 7.86 1.92
C TYR A 82 18.29 8.53 1.47
N ARG A 83 18.88 9.31 2.39
CA ARG A 83 20.14 10.03 2.20
C ARG A 83 21.25 9.37 3.00
N CYS A 84 22.46 9.40 2.44
CA CYS A 84 23.68 9.00 3.12
C CYS A 84 23.93 9.88 4.35
N GLU A 85 24.07 9.30 5.54
CA GLU A 85 24.34 10.04 6.79
C GLU A 85 25.71 10.74 6.78
N VAL A 86 26.65 10.24 5.96
CA VAL A 86 28.03 10.76 5.85
C VAL A 86 28.18 11.79 4.74
N CYS A 87 27.40 11.66 3.67
CA CYS A 87 27.64 12.34 2.41
C CYS A 87 26.43 13.11 1.86
N GLU A 88 25.28 13.04 2.54
CA GLU A 88 23.98 13.66 2.20
C GLU A 88 23.42 13.38 0.80
N CYS A 89 24.16 12.66 -0.05
CA CYS A 89 23.75 12.23 -1.37
C CYS A 89 22.60 11.22 -1.29
N ILE A 90 21.71 11.29 -2.29
CA ILE A 90 20.63 10.32 -2.48
C ILE A 90 21.26 9.04 -3.04
N ILE A 91 21.11 7.93 -2.33
CA ILE A 91 21.84 6.68 -2.61
C ILE A 91 21.39 6.00 -3.92
N THR A 92 20.32 6.50 -4.55
CA THR A 92 19.72 5.88 -5.74
C THR A 92 20.21 6.45 -7.06
N GLN A 93 21.36 7.14 -7.07
CA GLN A 93 22.05 7.62 -8.28
C GLN A 93 23.52 7.15 -8.34
N HIS A 94 23.77 5.86 -8.13
CA HIS A 94 25.07 5.26 -8.46
C HIS A 94 24.89 3.97 -9.25
#